data_AF-A9WFW3-F1
#
_entry.id   AF-A9WFW3-F1
#
_cell.length_a   1.000
_cell.length_b   1.000
_cell.length_c   1.000
_cell.angle_alpha   90.00
_cell.angle_beta   90.00
_cell.angle_gamma   90.00
#
_symmetry.space_group_name_H-M   'P 1'
#
loop_
_entity.id
_entity.type
_entity.pdbx_description
1 polymer ?
#
loop_
_entity_poly.entity_id
_entity_poly.type
_entity_poly.pdbx_seq_one_letter_code
_entity_poly.pdbx_strand_id
1 'polypeptide(L)' 'MKAFRTETVLHQNGVLIVRGVPFYAGEKVEVIILSPPIQRAGVERYPLRGKPIRYIDPFDSVAHNDWDALQ' A
#
# COMPACT_ATOMS: atom_id res chain seq x y z
N MET A 1 -2.41 22.02 18.70
CA MET A 1 -1.11 21.49 18.23
C MET A 1 -1.07 21.63 16.72
N LYS A 2 -0.06 22.30 16.16
CA LYS A 2 0.07 22.52 14.70
C LYS A 2 1.12 21.55 14.16
N ALA A 3 0.75 20.71 13.21
CA ALA A 3 1.63 19.70 12.63
C ALA A 3 2.08 20.13 11.23
N PHE A 4 3.38 19.99 10.96
CA PHE A 4 3.97 20.15 9.64
C PHE A 4 4.61 18.81 9.24
N ARG A 5 4.17 18.24 8.11
CA ARG A 5 4.71 16.99 7.57
C ARG A 5 5.47 17.29 6.27
N THR A 6 6.66 16.74 6.16
CA THR A 6 7.45 16.72 4.93
C THR A 6 8.13 15.37 4.77
N GLU A 7 8.49 15.01 3.55
CA GLU A 7 9.16 13.75 3.22
C GLU A 7 10.55 14.07 2.68
N THR A 8 11.56 13.37 3.19
CA THR A 8 12.95 13.53 2.75
C THR A 8 13.69 12.21 2.90
N VAL A 9 14.80 12.08 2.19
CA VAL A 9 15.65 10.89 2.21
C VAL A 9 16.75 11.08 3.24
N LEU A 10 16.94 10.08 4.10
CA LEU A 10 18.05 10.06 5.04
C LEU A 10 19.35 9.78 4.27
N HIS A 11 20.30 10.71 4.32
CA HIS A 11 21.62 10.52 3.71
C HIS A 11 22.49 9.58 4.56
N GLN A 12 23.55 9.01 3.94
CA GLN A 12 24.38 7.94 4.52
C GLN A 12 24.98 8.24 5.90
N ASN A 13 25.10 9.52 6.27
CA ASN A 13 25.64 9.96 7.56
C ASN A 13 24.59 10.03 8.68
N GLY A 14 23.34 9.63 8.43
CA GLY A 14 22.26 9.69 9.41
C GLY A 14 21.80 11.12 9.74
N VAL A 15 22.19 12.11 8.93
CA VAL A 15 21.78 13.50 9.11
C VAL A 15 20.51 13.79 8.32
N LEU A 16 19.51 14.35 8.99
CA LEU A 16 18.26 14.82 8.40
C LEU A 16 18.24 16.35 8.37
N ILE A 17 18.15 16.95 7.19
CA ILE A 17 18.03 18.41 7.04
C ILE A 17 16.60 18.74 6.60
N VAL A 18 15.84 19.39 7.50
CA VAL A 18 14.48 19.87 7.22
C VAL A 18 14.53 21.38 6.97
N ARG A 19 14.09 21.83 5.79
CA ARG A 19 14.11 23.25 5.38
C ARG A 19 12.71 23.82 5.28
N GLY A 20 12.57 25.13 5.51
CA GLY A 20 11.31 25.85 5.32
C GLY A 20 10.22 25.49 6.33
N VAL A 21 10.60 25.10 7.55
CA VAL A 21 9.62 24.78 8.58
C VAL A 21 8.82 26.04 8.96
N PRO A 22 7.47 25.98 9.05
CA PRO A 22 6.63 27.14 9.27
C PRO A 22 6.49 27.47 10.78
N PHE A 23 7.62 27.50 11.49
CA PHE A 23 7.72 27.81 12.92
C PHE A 23 8.69 28.98 13.14
N TYR A 24 8.52 29.70 14.24
CA TYR A 24 9.35 30.85 14.54
C TYR A 24 10.60 30.46 15.33
N ALA A 25 11.63 31.34 15.30
CA ALA A 25 12.82 31.16 16.12
C ALA A 25 12.45 31.18 17.61
N GLY A 26 12.99 30.22 18.36
CA GLY A 26 12.71 30.05 19.80
C GLY A 26 11.46 29.25 20.14
N GLU A 27 10.66 28.86 19.13
CA GLU A 27 9.51 27.99 19.34
C GLU A 27 9.96 26.56 19.67
N LYS A 28 9.42 25.97 20.74
CA LYS A 28 9.67 24.57 21.08
C LYS A 28 8.90 23.68 20.11
N VAL A 29 9.61 22.87 19.33
CA VAL A 29 9.05 21.93 18.36
C VAL A 29 9.35 20.48 18.74
N GLU A 30 8.46 19.57 18.39
CA GLU A 30 8.63 18.13 18.50
C GLU A 30 8.88 17.54 17.10
N VAL A 31 9.84 16.62 16.99
CA VAL A 31 10.19 15.98 15.72
C VAL A 31 9.82 14.50 15.78
N ILE A 32 8.97 14.06 14.85
CA ILE A 32 8.56 12.66 14.71
C ILE A 32 9.09 12.14 13.37
N ILE A 33 9.91 11.09 13.43
CA ILE A 33 10.47 10.42 12.24
C ILE A 33 9.71 9.11 12.03
N LEU A 34 9.05 8.98 10.88
CA LEU A 34 8.34 7.77 10.48
C LEU A 34 9.02 7.18 9.25
N SER A 35 9.42 5.91 9.33
CA SER A 35 9.76 5.14 8.13
C SER A 35 8.44 4.69 7.49
N PRO A 36 8.11 5.12 6.26
CA PRO A 36 6.97 4.55 5.57
C PRO A 36 7.19 3.05 5.42
N PRO A 37 6.11 2.24 5.44
CA PRO A 37 6.22 0.84 5.11
C PRO A 37 6.87 0.74 3.72
N ILE A 38 7.86 -0.14 3.59
CA ILE A 38 8.40 -0.51 2.28
C ILE A 38 7.19 -0.95 1.46
N GLN A 39 6.78 -0.14 0.50
CA GLN A 39 5.84 -0.59 -0.52
C GLN A 39 6.59 -1.71 -1.22
N ARG A 40 6.27 -2.96 -0.88
CA ARG A 40 6.73 -4.11 -1.65
C ARG A 40 6.14 -3.94 -3.04
N ALA A 41 6.86 -3.23 -3.91
CA ALA A 41 6.65 -3.26 -5.34
C ALA A 41 6.95 -4.70 -5.76
N GLY A 42 5.95 -5.57 -5.70
CA GLY A 42 6.21 -6.99 -5.94
C GLY A 42 5.16 -7.98 -5.47
N VAL A 43 4.09 -7.56 -4.77
CA VAL A 43 2.87 -8.35 -4.84
C VAL A 43 2.12 -7.80 -6.04
N GLU A 44 2.18 -8.53 -7.16
CA GLU A 44 1.41 -8.24 -8.36
C GLU A 44 -0.05 -8.09 -7.91
N ARG A 45 -0.51 -6.84 -7.70
CA ARG A 45 -1.79 -6.54 -7.04
C ARG A 45 -2.96 -7.18 -7.79
N TYR A 46 -2.75 -7.54 -9.05
CA TYR A 46 -3.70 -8.20 -9.93
C TYR A 46 -2.98 -9.24 -10.79
N PRO A 47 -2.76 -10.47 -10.27
CA PRO A 47 -1.99 -11.51 -10.98
C PRO A 47 -2.64 -12.01 -12.26
N LEU A 48 -3.93 -11.68 -12.46
CA LEU A 48 -4.72 -12.03 -13.65
C LEU A 48 -4.92 -10.85 -14.61
N ARG A 49 -4.48 -9.63 -14.27
CA ARG A 49 -4.67 -8.46 -15.13
C ARG A 49 -3.88 -8.63 -16.43
N GLY A 50 -4.58 -8.49 -17.56
CA GLY A 50 -3.97 -8.65 -18.89
C GLY A 50 -3.79 -10.09 -19.35
N LYS A 51 -4.13 -11.09 -18.51
CA LYS A 51 -4.16 -12.49 -18.93
C LYS A 51 -5.54 -12.82 -19.52
N PRO A 52 -5.61 -13.41 -20.72
CA PRO A 52 -6.89 -13.85 -21.28
C PRO A 52 -7.45 -14.99 -20.40
N ILE A 53 -8.62 -14.78 -19.82
CA ILE A 53 -9.36 -15.79 -19.06
C ILE A 53 -10.39 -16.41 -20.00
N ARG A 54 -10.32 -17.72 -20.20
CA ARG A 54 -11.32 -18.48 -20.95
C ARG A 54 -12.13 -19.32 -19.99
N TYR A 55 -13.44 -19.08 -19.97
CA TYR A 55 -14.38 -19.99 -19.34
C TYR A 55 -14.64 -21.15 -20.29
N ILE A 56 -14.38 -22.36 -19.83
CA ILE A 56 -14.79 -23.58 -20.52
C ILE A 56 -16.21 -23.85 -20.06
N ASP A 57 -17.14 -23.87 -21.02
CA ASP A 57 -18.56 -24.20 -20.84
C ASP A 57 -19.22 -23.50 -19.62
N PRO A 58 -19.25 -22.15 -19.60
CA PRO A 58 -19.66 -21.36 -18.43
C PRO A 58 -21.11 -21.56 -17.97
N PHE A 59 -21.95 -22.14 -18.81
CA PHE A 59 -23.36 -22.40 -18.55
C PHE A 59 -23.66 -23.89 -18.40
N ASP A 60 -22.63 -24.74 -18.42
CA ASP A 60 -22.83 -26.15 -18.16
C ASP A 60 -23.26 -26.36 -16.71
N SER A 61 -24.08 -27.40 -16.48
CA SER A 61 -24.68 -27.61 -15.16
C SER A 61 -23.58 -27.92 -14.14
N VAL A 62 -23.51 -27.13 -13.07
CA VAL A 62 -22.56 -27.38 -11.97
C VAL A 62 -22.98 -28.67 -11.29
N ALA A 63 -22.27 -29.76 -11.64
CA ALA A 63 -22.34 -31.07 -11.02
C ALA A 63 -23.75 -31.42 -10.52
N HIS A 64 -24.72 -31.49 -11.44
CA HIS A 64 -26.13 -31.73 -11.10
C HIS A 64 -26.32 -32.94 -10.16
N ASN A 65 -25.45 -33.94 -10.29
CA ASN A 65 -25.45 -35.17 -9.50
C ASN A 65 -24.81 -35.04 -8.10
N ASP A 66 -24.13 -33.91 -7.82
CA ASP A 66 -23.46 -33.64 -6.54
C ASP A 66 -24.33 -32.77 -5.62
N TRP A 67 -25.57 -32.46 -6.03
CA TRP A 67 -26.53 -31.75 -5.18
C TRP A 67 -27.24 -32.75 -4.26
N ASP A 68 -26.84 -32.77 -2.99
CA ASP A 68 -27.48 -33.59 -1.94
C ASP A 68 -29.00 -33.38 -1.83
N ALA A 69 -29.51 -32.22 -2.28
CA ALA A 69 -30.93 -31.90 -2.29
C ALA A 69 -31.76 -32.70 -3.31
N LEU A 70 -31.12 -33.44 -4.22
CA LEU A 70 -31.76 -34.29 -5.23
C LEU A 70 -31.72 -35.79 -4.85
N GLN A 71 -31.24 -36.14 -3.65
CA GLN A 71 -31.25 -37.51 -3.10
C GLN A 71 -32.51 -37.82 -2.28
#